data_AF-A0A948CD48-F1
#
_entry.id   AF-A0A948CD48-F1
#
_cell.length_a   1.000
_cell.length_b   1.000
_cell.length_c   1.000
_cell.angle_alpha   90.00
_cell.angle_beta   90.00
_cell.angle_gamma   90.00
#
_symmetry.space_group_name_H-M   'P 1'
#
loop_
_entity.id
_entity.type
_entity.pdbx_description
1 polymer ?
#
loop_
_entity_poly.entity_id
_entity_poly.type
_entity_poly.pdbx_seq_one_letter_code
_entity_poly.pdbx_strand_id
1 'polypeptide(L)'
;ALARSEGDVLITHELLSVVPQRKIDAFLARLADFEVHVVVTTRSLDRQLPSEWQQFVKTRHTGSYATFLDWVRSNPDHRFWRGQDFAAIAGRWGGSLPPSRVHVVTVPPSGAGPDELLRRFCSVLDVDAAELDADVERDNASIGYEQAELLRRINETLGKRLRANRAAYAKTVKFWFAEQVLATQTGQRLVLPDSHRDWCDEISRDQVDRIAAAGYDVVGDLSDLLPAWSQRPTPELAADDGLLLEAALEAMADMLVQRNADLALIRKLRQDLRRTRRITRSASTVGARARAALRRLRG
;
A
#
# COMPACT_ATOMS: atom_id res chain seq x y z
N ALA A 1 5.49 -23.28 -11.34
CA ALA A 1 5.38 -23.34 -12.80
C ALA A 1 3.99 -22.81 -13.13
N LEU A 2 3.90 -21.71 -13.87
CA LEU A 2 2.64 -21.36 -14.51
C LEU A 2 2.40 -22.48 -15.51
N ALA A 3 1.40 -23.33 -15.25
CA ALA A 3 0.95 -24.26 -16.27
C ALA A 3 0.49 -23.43 -17.47
N ARG A 4 0.70 -23.92 -18.71
CA ARG A 4 0.14 -23.26 -19.90
C ARG A 4 -1.36 -23.11 -19.69
N SER A 5 -1.80 -21.89 -19.38
CA SER A 5 -3.20 -21.50 -19.43
C SER A 5 -3.56 -21.20 -20.88
N GLU A 6 -4.79 -21.46 -21.26
CA GLU A 6 -5.30 -21.08 -22.60
C GLU A 6 -5.56 -19.56 -22.71
N GLY A 7 -5.36 -18.78 -21.64
CA GLY A 7 -5.56 -17.34 -21.62
C GLY A 7 -4.46 -16.58 -20.89
N ASP A 8 -4.58 -15.26 -20.93
CA ASP A 8 -3.61 -14.30 -20.39
C ASP A 8 -3.50 -14.38 -18.86
N VAL A 9 -2.30 -14.09 -18.35
CA VAL A 9 -1.99 -14.13 -16.92
C VAL A 9 -1.46 -12.78 -16.48
N LEU A 10 -2.22 -12.10 -15.60
CA LEU A 10 -1.77 -10.88 -14.95
C LEU A 10 -1.02 -11.20 -13.66
N ILE A 11 0.24 -10.74 -13.57
CA ILE A 11 1.04 -10.78 -12.33
C ILE A 11 1.30 -9.33 -11.91
N THR A 12 0.67 -8.91 -10.82
CA THR A 12 0.82 -7.55 -10.27
C THR A 12 1.26 -7.59 -8.82
N HIS A 13 2.27 -6.79 -8.49
CA HIS A 13 2.70 -6.53 -7.12
C HIS A 13 3.64 -5.31 -7.09
N GLU A 14 3.44 -4.39 -6.13
CA GLU A 14 4.32 -3.21 -5.94
C GLU A 14 5.82 -3.55 -5.84
N LEU A 15 6.17 -4.72 -5.28
CA LEU A 15 7.55 -5.14 -5.05
C LEU A 15 8.28 -5.51 -6.35
N LEU A 16 7.56 -5.65 -7.46
CA LEU A 16 8.18 -5.86 -8.79
C LEU A 16 9.01 -4.64 -9.21
N SER A 17 8.63 -3.44 -8.79
CA SER A 17 9.34 -2.19 -9.12
C SER A 17 10.81 -2.21 -8.64
N VAL A 18 11.08 -2.78 -7.46
CA VAL A 18 12.41 -2.75 -6.81
C VAL A 18 13.28 -3.99 -7.13
N VAL A 19 12.84 -4.86 -8.04
CA VAL A 19 13.57 -6.08 -8.39
C VAL A 19 14.87 -5.74 -9.14
N PRO A 20 16.03 -6.29 -8.72
CA PRO A 20 17.30 -6.09 -9.45
C PRO A 20 17.31 -6.79 -10.81
N GLN A 21 18.04 -6.21 -11.79
CA GLN A 21 18.12 -6.69 -13.18
C GLN A 21 18.33 -8.20 -13.30
N ARG A 22 19.34 -8.76 -12.63
CA ARG A 22 19.64 -10.21 -12.65
C ARG A 22 18.45 -11.12 -12.33
N LYS A 23 17.51 -10.66 -11.49
CA LYS A 23 16.32 -11.43 -11.12
C LYS A 23 15.20 -11.25 -12.14
N ILE A 24 15.12 -10.07 -12.76
CA ILE A 24 14.21 -9.80 -13.88
C ILE A 24 14.61 -10.71 -15.05
N ASP A 25 15.89 -10.74 -15.44
CA ASP A 25 16.37 -11.56 -16.55
C ASP A 25 16.08 -13.06 -16.30
N ALA A 26 16.34 -13.54 -15.07
CA ALA A 26 16.07 -14.92 -14.68
C ALA A 26 14.56 -15.25 -14.60
N PHE A 27 13.70 -14.24 -14.44
CA PHE A 27 12.26 -14.38 -14.45
C PHE A 27 11.75 -14.40 -15.89
N LEU A 28 12.15 -13.44 -16.73
CA LEU A 28 11.81 -13.38 -18.15
C LEU A 28 12.30 -14.61 -18.93
N ALA A 29 13.49 -15.12 -18.61
CA ALA A 29 14.01 -16.36 -19.21
C ALA A 29 13.12 -17.59 -18.92
N ARG A 30 12.40 -17.61 -17.78
CA ARG A 30 11.41 -18.67 -17.48
C ARG A 30 10.09 -18.48 -18.19
N LEU A 31 9.87 -17.29 -18.77
CA LEU A 31 8.69 -16.93 -19.55
C LEU A 31 9.01 -16.83 -21.04
N ALA A 32 10.12 -17.40 -21.51
CA ALA A 32 10.56 -17.30 -22.90
C ALA A 32 9.54 -17.85 -23.92
N ASP A 33 8.67 -18.77 -23.49
CA ASP A 33 7.57 -19.33 -24.30
C ASP A 33 6.29 -18.46 -24.28
N PHE A 34 6.30 -17.34 -23.54
CA PHE A 34 5.16 -16.43 -23.42
C PHE A 34 5.46 -15.11 -24.13
N GLU A 35 4.41 -14.50 -24.68
CA GLU A 35 4.44 -13.08 -25.04
C GLU A 35 4.33 -12.24 -23.76
N VAL A 36 5.44 -11.63 -23.35
CA VAL A 36 5.50 -10.87 -22.10
C VAL A 36 5.31 -9.38 -22.37
N HIS A 37 4.33 -8.81 -21.66
CA HIS A 37 4.09 -7.37 -21.57
C HIS A 37 4.44 -6.87 -20.17
N VAL A 38 4.98 -5.65 -20.10
CA VAL A 38 5.30 -4.97 -18.84
C VAL A 38 4.39 -3.75 -18.72
N VAL A 39 3.63 -3.67 -17.63
CA VAL A 39 2.78 -2.52 -17.34
C VAL A 39 3.33 -1.77 -16.13
N VAL A 40 3.69 -0.51 -16.31
CA VAL A 40 4.18 0.40 -15.27
C VAL A 40 3.12 1.47 -15.02
N THR A 41 2.42 1.39 -13.89
CA THR A 41 1.53 2.45 -13.43
C THR A 41 2.32 3.48 -12.63
N THR A 42 2.25 4.75 -13.01
CA THR A 42 3.05 5.81 -12.37
C THR A 42 2.29 7.15 -12.28
N ARG A 43 2.69 8.00 -11.34
CA ARG A 43 2.10 9.31 -11.07
C ARG A 43 3.18 10.36 -10.89
N SER A 44 2.80 11.63 -10.91
CA SER A 44 3.72 12.75 -10.69
C SER A 44 4.51 12.66 -9.37
N LEU A 45 5.77 13.11 -9.40
CA LEU A 45 6.71 12.95 -8.29
C LEU A 45 6.30 13.71 -7.02
N ASP A 46 5.63 14.85 -7.17
CA ASP A 46 5.03 15.63 -6.07
C ASP A 46 3.96 14.84 -5.30
N ARG A 47 3.32 13.84 -5.92
CA ARG A 47 2.39 12.91 -5.28
C ARG A 47 3.09 11.66 -4.74
N GLN A 48 4.17 11.23 -5.38
CA GLN A 48 4.97 10.07 -4.96
C GLN A 48 5.71 10.34 -3.64
N LEU A 49 6.46 11.44 -3.54
CA LEU A 49 7.26 11.82 -2.37
C LEU A 49 6.48 11.83 -1.04
N PRO A 50 5.37 12.59 -0.90
CA PRO A 50 4.60 12.58 0.34
C PRO A 50 4.03 11.20 0.66
N SER A 51 3.50 10.50 -0.34
CA SER A 51 2.92 9.17 -0.15
C SER A 51 3.95 8.14 0.33
N GLU A 52 5.16 8.15 -0.22
CA GLU A 52 6.23 7.23 0.17
C GLU A 52 6.71 7.50 1.60
N TRP A 53 6.82 8.77 2.00
CA TRP A 53 7.12 9.09 3.39
C TRP A 53 6.05 8.56 4.35
N GLN A 54 4.76 8.70 4.01
CA GLN A 54 3.69 8.10 4.82
C GLN A 54 3.83 6.58 4.91
N GLN A 55 4.16 5.89 3.82
CA GLN A 55 4.39 4.45 3.85
C GLN A 55 5.60 4.07 4.70
N PHE A 56 6.67 4.86 4.68
CA PHE A 56 7.81 4.66 5.58
C PHE A 56 7.39 4.82 7.04
N VAL A 57 6.64 5.86 7.39
CA VAL A 57 6.12 6.05 8.76
C VAL A 57 5.18 4.91 9.17
N LYS A 58 4.25 4.50 8.30
CA LYS A 58 3.38 3.32 8.52
C LYS A 58 4.17 2.04 8.72
N THR A 59 5.38 1.94 8.16
CA THR A 59 6.31 0.81 8.33
C THR A 59 7.40 1.04 9.38
N ARG A 60 7.13 1.94 10.35
CA ARG A 60 7.92 2.21 11.58
C ARG A 60 9.07 3.20 11.43
N HIS A 61 9.16 3.92 10.33
CA HIS A 61 10.18 4.96 10.18
C HIS A 61 9.93 6.12 11.17
N THR A 62 11.01 6.75 11.62
CA THR A 62 10.98 7.85 12.60
C THR A 62 11.52 9.17 12.07
N GLY A 63 12.13 9.21 10.87
CA GLY A 63 12.60 10.47 10.27
C GLY A 63 11.43 11.39 9.86
N SER A 64 11.57 12.69 10.12
CA SER A 64 10.59 13.71 9.74
C SER A 64 10.45 13.83 8.22
N TYR A 65 9.38 14.48 7.75
CA TYR A 65 9.16 14.67 6.32
C TYR A 65 10.27 15.48 5.66
N ALA A 66 10.68 16.61 6.27
CA ALA A 66 11.79 17.41 5.81
C ALA A 66 13.10 16.60 5.70
N THR A 67 13.44 15.82 6.74
CA THR A 67 14.63 14.95 6.71
C THR A 67 14.56 13.93 5.57
N PHE A 68 13.37 13.38 5.30
CA PHE A 68 13.18 12.45 4.20
C PHE A 68 13.37 13.12 2.84
N LEU A 69 12.84 14.32 2.63
CA LEU A 69 13.00 15.06 1.38
C LEU A 69 14.48 15.39 1.12
N ASP A 70 15.17 15.95 2.12
CA ASP A 70 16.60 16.23 2.05
C ASP A 70 17.39 14.97 1.71
N TRP A 71 17.07 13.85 2.37
CA TRP A 71 17.76 12.58 2.17
C TRP A 71 17.57 12.01 0.77
N VAL A 72 16.35 12.06 0.21
CA VAL A 72 16.05 11.61 -1.16
C VAL A 72 16.74 12.51 -2.19
N ARG A 73 16.70 13.83 -1.97
CA ARG A 73 17.33 14.82 -2.83
C ARG A 73 18.84 14.70 -2.87
N SER A 74 19.49 14.51 -1.73
CA SER A 74 20.95 14.44 -1.65
C SER A 74 21.53 13.06 -1.97
N ASN A 75 20.70 12.03 -2.16
CA ASN A 75 21.16 10.66 -2.40
C ASN A 75 20.41 10.00 -3.58
N PRO A 76 20.88 10.19 -4.82
CA PRO A 76 20.31 9.54 -6.01
C PRO A 76 20.30 8.00 -5.94
N ASP A 77 21.20 7.40 -5.16
CA ASP A 77 21.24 5.93 -4.97
C ASP A 77 20.27 5.40 -3.90
N HIS A 78 19.49 6.29 -3.28
CA HIS A 78 18.57 5.92 -2.22
C HIS A 78 17.51 4.90 -2.71
N ARG A 79 17.10 3.99 -1.81
CA ARG A 79 16.13 2.91 -2.14
C ARG A 79 14.77 3.42 -2.65
N PHE A 80 14.43 4.67 -2.37
CA PHE A 80 13.27 5.35 -2.94
C PHE A 80 13.30 5.29 -4.47
N TRP A 81 14.41 5.71 -5.09
CA TRP A 81 14.52 5.81 -6.55
C TRP A 81 14.36 4.47 -7.27
N ARG A 82 14.76 3.36 -6.63
CA ARG A 82 14.54 2.02 -7.19
C ARG A 82 13.06 1.71 -7.44
N GLY A 83 12.16 2.26 -6.61
CA GLY A 83 10.72 2.05 -6.71
C GLY A 83 9.94 3.22 -7.31
N GLN A 84 10.58 4.35 -7.62
CA GLN A 84 9.88 5.59 -7.98
C GLN A 84 10.41 6.28 -9.26
N ASP A 85 11.65 5.99 -9.69
CA ASP A 85 12.09 6.37 -11.04
C ASP A 85 11.41 5.44 -12.05
N PHE A 86 10.28 5.89 -12.59
CA PHE A 86 9.46 5.09 -13.49
C PHE A 86 10.16 4.82 -14.83
N ALA A 87 11.03 5.73 -15.28
CA ALA A 87 11.84 5.53 -16.47
C ALA A 87 12.89 4.45 -16.26
N ALA A 88 13.55 4.43 -15.09
CA ALA A 88 14.48 3.35 -14.74
C ALA A 88 13.76 2.03 -14.51
N ILE A 89 12.56 2.02 -13.92
CA ILE A 89 11.76 0.80 -13.76
C ILE A 89 11.37 0.22 -15.13
N ALA A 90 10.80 1.06 -16.00
CA ALA A 90 10.42 0.67 -17.35
C ALA A 90 11.63 0.17 -18.16
N GLY A 91 12.78 0.84 -18.07
CA GLY A 91 14.00 0.38 -18.71
C GLY A 91 14.50 -0.97 -18.20
N ARG A 92 14.49 -1.19 -16.87
CA ARG A 92 14.95 -2.47 -16.28
C ARG A 92 14.08 -3.66 -16.68
N TRP A 93 12.75 -3.47 -16.63
CA TRP A 93 11.80 -4.52 -17.00
C TRP A 93 11.65 -4.67 -18.51
N GLY A 94 11.71 -3.57 -19.24
CA GLY A 94 11.65 -3.51 -20.70
C GLY A 94 12.81 -4.26 -21.33
N GLY A 95 14.04 -4.10 -20.83
CA GLY A 95 15.18 -4.96 -21.17
C GLY A 95 15.30 -5.26 -22.66
N SER A 96 15.07 -6.53 -23.04
CA SER A 96 15.10 -7.02 -24.43
C SER A 96 13.72 -7.12 -25.10
N LEU A 97 12.65 -6.67 -24.45
CA LEU A 97 11.31 -6.66 -25.02
C LEU A 97 11.21 -5.56 -26.09
N PRO A 98 10.39 -5.77 -27.14
CA PRO A 98 10.01 -4.68 -28.03
C PRO A 98 9.40 -3.51 -27.23
N PRO A 99 9.72 -2.24 -27.56
CA PRO A 99 9.16 -1.08 -26.87
C PRO A 99 7.62 -1.08 -26.82
N SER A 100 6.96 -1.61 -27.86
CA SER A 100 5.50 -1.76 -27.93
C SER A 100 4.90 -2.74 -26.91
N ARG A 101 5.72 -3.50 -26.17
CA ARG A 101 5.30 -4.39 -25.08
C ARG A 101 5.60 -3.82 -23.69
N VAL A 102 6.05 -2.57 -23.63
CA VAL A 102 6.24 -1.83 -22.39
C VAL A 102 5.21 -0.72 -22.37
N HIS A 103 4.27 -0.82 -21.43
CA HIS A 103 3.13 0.08 -21.28
C HIS A 103 3.34 0.96 -20.06
N VAL A 104 3.37 2.28 -20.24
CA VAL A 104 3.40 3.26 -19.15
C VAL A 104 2.00 3.83 -18.99
N VAL A 105 1.33 3.42 -17.93
CA VAL A 105 -0.03 3.86 -17.60
C VAL A 105 0.07 5.02 -16.62
N THR A 106 -0.37 6.19 -17.04
CA THR A 106 -0.31 7.40 -16.23
C THR A 106 -1.50 7.44 -15.28
N VAL A 107 -1.25 7.66 -13.99
CA VAL A 107 -2.28 7.92 -13.00
C VAL A 107 -2.77 9.35 -13.21
N PRO A 108 -4.07 9.55 -13.48
CA PRO A 108 -4.58 10.85 -13.83
C PRO A 108 -4.44 11.86 -12.68
N PRO A 109 -4.44 13.17 -13.00
CA PRO A 109 -4.35 14.23 -12.02
C PRO A 109 -5.59 14.24 -11.10
N SER A 110 -5.48 14.94 -9.97
CA SER A 110 -6.63 15.16 -9.09
C SER A 110 -7.77 15.86 -9.86
N GLY A 111 -9.00 15.35 -9.71
CA GLY A 111 -10.19 15.88 -10.39
C GLY A 111 -10.61 15.12 -11.65
N ALA A 112 -9.77 14.19 -12.13
CA ALA A 112 -10.22 13.22 -13.13
C ALA A 112 -11.31 12.29 -12.57
N GLY A 113 -12.09 11.68 -13.46
CA GLY A 113 -13.13 10.73 -13.06
C GLY A 113 -12.55 9.56 -12.26
N PRO A 114 -13.29 9.03 -11.25
CA PRO A 114 -12.78 8.03 -10.32
C PRO A 114 -12.29 6.75 -11.00
N ASP A 115 -12.91 6.37 -12.13
CA ASP A 115 -12.61 5.13 -12.85
C ASP A 115 -11.59 5.31 -13.99
N GLU A 116 -11.03 6.51 -14.17
CA GLU A 116 -10.12 6.81 -15.30
C GLU A 116 -8.86 5.95 -15.27
N LEU A 117 -8.25 5.75 -14.11
CA LEU A 117 -7.09 4.86 -13.98
C LEU A 117 -7.47 3.41 -14.33
N LEU A 118 -8.64 2.95 -13.87
CA LEU A 118 -9.11 1.60 -14.15
C LEU A 118 -9.30 1.42 -15.66
N ARG A 119 -9.96 2.37 -16.34
CA ARG A 119 -10.13 2.34 -17.80
C ARG A 119 -8.80 2.29 -18.54
N ARG A 120 -7.84 3.15 -18.19
CA ARG A 120 -6.49 3.16 -18.80
C ARG A 120 -5.74 1.84 -18.58
N PHE A 121 -5.88 1.24 -17.41
CA PHE A 121 -5.24 -0.04 -17.12
C PHE A 121 -5.90 -1.18 -17.89
N CYS A 122 -7.24 -1.24 -17.89
CA CYS A 122 -8.03 -2.24 -18.59
C CYS A 122 -7.84 -2.19 -20.12
N SER A 123 -7.61 -1.01 -20.71
CA SER A 123 -7.32 -0.92 -22.15
C SER A 123 -6.00 -1.59 -22.55
N VAL A 124 -5.01 -1.66 -21.65
CA VAL A 124 -3.77 -2.41 -21.89
C VAL A 124 -4.02 -3.91 -21.87
N LEU A 125 -4.99 -4.35 -21.07
CA LEU A 125 -5.34 -5.77 -20.89
C LEU A 125 -6.40 -6.26 -21.89
N ASP A 126 -6.93 -5.38 -22.73
CA ASP A 126 -8.10 -5.65 -23.59
C ASP A 126 -9.30 -6.20 -22.82
N VAL A 127 -9.55 -5.62 -21.62
CA VAL A 127 -10.68 -5.97 -20.76
C VAL A 127 -11.65 -4.80 -20.71
N ASP A 128 -12.96 -5.08 -20.79
CA ASP A 128 -13.96 -4.05 -20.52
C ASP A 128 -14.06 -3.78 -19.02
N ALA A 129 -13.70 -2.56 -18.61
CA ALA A 129 -13.78 -2.14 -17.21
C ALA A 129 -15.21 -2.21 -16.64
N ALA A 130 -16.25 -2.13 -17.49
CA ALA A 130 -17.65 -2.23 -17.06
C ALA A 130 -18.05 -3.65 -16.63
N GLU A 131 -17.28 -4.68 -17.01
CA GLU A 131 -17.51 -6.07 -16.61
C GLU A 131 -16.89 -6.41 -15.24
N LEU A 132 -16.07 -5.51 -14.69
CA LEU A 132 -15.41 -5.72 -13.40
C LEU A 132 -16.34 -5.35 -12.23
N ASP A 133 -16.29 -6.18 -11.18
CA ASP A 133 -16.90 -5.84 -9.89
C ASP A 133 -16.06 -4.75 -9.22
N ALA A 134 -16.67 -3.58 -9.02
CA ALA A 134 -16.05 -2.42 -8.41
C ALA A 134 -16.15 -2.43 -6.87
N ASP A 135 -16.68 -3.49 -6.25
CA ASP A 135 -16.70 -3.61 -4.79
C ASP A 135 -15.28 -3.87 -4.24
N VAL A 136 -14.61 -2.79 -3.85
CA VAL A 136 -13.25 -2.86 -3.31
C VAL A 136 -13.33 -3.00 -1.79
N GLU A 137 -12.84 -4.12 -1.26
CA GLU A 137 -12.80 -4.41 0.18
C GLU A 137 -11.94 -3.40 0.98
N ARG A 138 -11.06 -2.64 0.30
CA ARG A 138 -10.11 -1.70 0.91
C ARG A 138 -9.89 -0.45 0.06
N ASP A 139 -10.24 0.70 0.62
CA ASP A 139 -9.77 1.99 0.13
C ASP A 139 -8.35 2.27 0.68
N ASN A 140 -7.45 2.76 -0.18
CA ASN A 140 -6.09 3.15 0.20
C ASN A 140 -6.11 4.53 0.86
N ALA A 141 -6.80 4.63 2.00
CA ALA A 141 -6.96 5.89 2.70
C ALA A 141 -5.58 6.44 3.14
N SER A 142 -5.22 7.58 2.58
CA SER A 142 -4.09 8.39 3.03
C SER A 142 -4.44 9.05 4.36
N ILE A 143 -3.44 9.25 5.21
CA ILE A 143 -3.61 10.00 6.46
C ILE A 143 -3.13 11.44 6.26
N GLY A 144 -3.66 12.39 7.03
CA GLY A 144 -3.17 13.77 7.05
C GLY A 144 -1.76 13.89 7.62
N TYR A 145 -1.15 15.07 7.49
CA TYR A 145 0.19 15.35 8.00
C TYR A 145 0.27 15.16 9.51
N GLU A 146 -0.70 15.66 10.27
CA GLU A 146 -0.75 15.56 11.72
C GLU A 146 -0.84 14.10 12.17
N GLN A 147 -1.68 13.30 11.51
CA GLN A 147 -1.80 11.87 11.80
C GLN A 147 -0.50 11.11 11.48
N ALA A 148 0.16 11.43 10.37
CA ALA A 148 1.45 10.84 10.03
C ALA A 148 2.53 11.23 11.04
N GLU A 149 2.59 12.50 11.44
CA GLU A 149 3.54 12.99 12.43
C GLU A 149 3.27 12.41 13.83
N LEU A 150 2.01 12.27 14.23
CA LEU A 150 1.61 11.56 15.45
C LEU A 150 2.10 10.10 15.40
N LEU A 151 1.87 9.39 14.30
CA LEU A 151 2.34 8.03 14.12
C LEU A 151 3.87 7.94 14.17
N ARG A 152 4.58 8.90 13.59
CA ARG A 152 6.05 8.99 13.65
C ARG A 152 6.53 9.14 15.09
N ARG A 153 5.94 10.04 15.88
CA ARG A 153 6.25 10.23 17.32
C ARG A 153 5.88 8.99 18.14
N ILE A 154 4.80 8.29 17.77
CA ILE A 154 4.43 6.99 18.36
C ILE A 154 5.49 5.94 18.04
N ASN A 155 6.03 5.88 16.83
CA ASN A 155 7.11 4.94 16.48
C ASN A 155 8.37 5.16 17.31
N GLU A 156 8.76 6.41 17.53
CA GLU A 156 9.85 6.79 18.44
C GLU A 156 9.55 6.32 19.87
N THR A 157 8.35 6.65 20.36
CA THR A 157 7.90 6.30 21.71
C THR A 157 7.80 4.79 21.92
N LEU A 158 7.34 4.03 20.92
CA LEU A 158 7.31 2.57 20.92
C LEU A 158 8.72 2.01 21.11
N GLY A 159 9.74 2.64 20.52
CA GLY A 159 11.14 2.27 20.68
C GLY A 159 11.36 0.79 20.37
N LYS A 160 11.74 0.00 21.37
CA LYS A 160 11.98 -1.45 21.23
C LYS A 160 10.70 -2.31 21.33
N ARG A 161 9.57 -1.77 21.78
CA ARG A 161 8.29 -2.50 21.93
C ARG A 161 7.81 -2.95 20.56
N LEU A 162 7.42 -4.22 20.40
CA LEU A 162 7.06 -4.82 19.09
C LEU A 162 8.19 -4.84 18.05
N ARG A 163 9.44 -4.45 18.36
CA ARG A 163 10.53 -4.38 17.35
C ARG A 163 10.88 -5.74 16.76
N ALA A 164 10.95 -6.76 17.62
CA ALA A 164 11.22 -8.14 17.19
C ALA A 164 10.03 -8.81 16.50
N ASN A 165 8.82 -8.25 16.66
CA ASN A 165 7.59 -8.84 16.14
C ASN A 165 7.00 -7.97 15.02
N ARG A 166 7.61 -8.07 13.82
CA ARG A 166 7.18 -7.33 12.63
C ARG A 166 5.72 -7.60 12.25
N ALA A 167 5.28 -8.86 12.40
CA ALA A 167 3.91 -9.24 12.10
C ALA A 167 2.90 -8.57 13.05
N ALA A 168 3.22 -8.51 14.35
CA ALA A 168 2.39 -7.78 15.31
C ALA A 168 2.35 -6.29 14.98
N TYR A 169 3.49 -5.66 14.70
CA TYR A 169 3.52 -4.25 14.32
C TYR A 169 2.70 -3.97 13.06
N ALA A 170 2.85 -4.79 12.01
CA ALA A 170 2.06 -4.65 10.78
C ALA A 170 0.56 -4.75 11.08
N LYS A 171 0.14 -5.76 11.85
CA LYS A 171 -1.28 -5.96 12.20
C LYS A 171 -1.85 -4.83 13.07
N THR A 172 -1.14 -4.40 14.10
CA THR A 172 -1.68 -3.47 15.10
C THR A 172 -1.46 -2.01 14.72
N VAL A 173 -0.27 -1.67 14.21
CA VAL A 173 0.08 -0.27 13.94
C VAL A 173 -0.23 0.11 12.50
N LYS A 174 0.23 -0.67 11.51
CA LYS A 174 -0.02 -0.33 10.09
C LYS A 174 -1.50 -0.53 9.72
N PHE A 175 -1.98 -1.77 9.76
CA PHE A 175 -3.30 -2.11 9.20
C PHE A 175 -4.48 -1.67 10.06
N TRP A 176 -4.30 -1.53 11.37
CA TRP A 176 -5.38 -1.09 12.26
C TRP A 176 -5.22 0.38 12.64
N PHE A 177 -4.17 0.74 13.38
CA PHE A 177 -4.05 2.10 13.89
C PHE A 177 -3.92 3.14 12.77
N ALA A 178 -3.03 2.94 11.79
CA ALA A 178 -2.86 3.94 10.73
C ALA A 178 -4.00 3.93 9.68
N GLU A 179 -4.47 2.75 9.29
CA GLU A 179 -5.42 2.60 8.17
C GLU A 179 -6.90 2.58 8.60
N GLN A 180 -7.22 2.39 9.88
CA GLN A 180 -8.61 2.37 10.37
C GLN A 180 -8.92 3.39 11.46
N VAL A 181 -7.91 3.82 12.24
CA VAL A 181 -8.10 4.82 13.31
C VAL A 181 -7.67 6.20 12.84
N LEU A 182 -6.45 6.33 12.31
CA LEU A 182 -5.95 7.63 11.86
C LEU A 182 -6.55 8.07 10.52
N ALA A 183 -6.89 7.12 9.65
CA ALA A 183 -7.43 7.41 8.32
C ALA A 183 -8.87 7.96 8.32
N THR A 184 -9.59 7.81 9.43
CA THR A 184 -10.95 8.38 9.59
C THR A 184 -10.92 9.84 10.04
N GLN A 185 -9.77 10.32 10.50
CA GLN A 185 -9.60 11.70 10.97
C GLN A 185 -9.39 12.66 9.80
N THR A 186 -9.73 13.92 10.04
CA THR A 186 -9.36 15.01 9.12
C THR A 186 -7.98 15.54 9.48
N GLY A 187 -7.17 15.84 8.48
CA GLY A 187 -5.85 16.45 8.67
C GLY A 187 -5.40 17.22 7.43
N GLN A 188 -4.35 17.99 7.58
CA GLN A 188 -3.77 18.73 6.46
C GLN A 188 -3.23 17.76 5.41
N ARG A 189 -3.46 18.09 4.13
CA ARG A 189 -2.92 17.29 3.04
C ARG A 189 -1.40 17.38 3.05
N LEU A 190 -0.76 16.22 3.01
CA LEU A 190 0.68 16.13 2.85
C LEU A 190 1.05 16.52 1.40
N VAL A 191 1.77 17.63 1.25
CA VAL A 191 2.17 18.22 -0.03
C VAL A 191 3.64 18.62 0.01
N LEU A 192 4.25 18.74 -1.17
CA LEU A 192 5.65 19.16 -1.28
C LEU A 192 5.79 20.68 -1.04
N PRO A 193 6.75 21.13 -0.21
CA PRO A 193 6.99 22.55 0.01
C PRO A 193 7.51 23.28 -1.24
N ASP A 194 7.28 24.60 -1.30
CA ASP A 194 7.69 25.45 -2.43
C ASP A 194 9.20 25.39 -2.72
N SER A 195 10.01 25.21 -1.67
CA SER A 195 11.47 25.07 -1.72
C SER A 195 11.99 23.89 -2.55
N HIS A 196 11.12 22.92 -2.85
CA HIS A 196 11.46 21.68 -3.57
C HIS A 196 10.88 21.62 -4.99
N ARG A 197 10.10 22.63 -5.43
CA ARG A 197 9.42 22.60 -6.72
C ARG A 197 10.38 22.46 -7.90
N ASP A 198 11.39 23.32 -7.97
CA ASP A 198 12.35 23.33 -9.08
C ASP A 198 13.08 21.98 -9.23
N TRP A 199 13.50 21.41 -8.10
CA TRP A 199 14.14 20.10 -8.08
C TRP A 199 13.19 18.98 -8.51
N CYS A 200 11.94 19.02 -8.03
CA CYS A 200 10.92 18.04 -8.42
C CYS A 200 10.61 18.13 -9.92
N ASP A 201 10.49 19.34 -10.45
CA ASP A 201 10.28 19.61 -11.88
C ASP A 201 11.44 19.10 -12.74
N GLU A 202 12.68 19.35 -12.33
CA GLU A 202 13.88 18.87 -13.03
C GLU A 202 13.88 17.33 -13.15
N ILE A 203 13.68 16.63 -12.03
CA ILE A 203 13.68 15.16 -12.03
C ILE A 203 12.48 14.59 -12.79
N SER A 204 11.30 15.18 -12.62
CA SER A 204 10.10 14.75 -13.36
C SER A 204 10.27 14.90 -14.87
N ARG A 205 10.86 16.01 -15.33
CA ARG A 205 11.14 16.23 -16.75
C ARG A 205 12.13 15.22 -17.30
N ASP A 206 13.24 14.95 -16.59
CA ASP A 206 14.20 13.91 -16.99
C ASP A 206 13.52 12.54 -17.18
N GLN A 207 12.69 12.12 -16.21
CA GLN A 207 12.00 10.83 -16.30
C GLN A 207 10.98 10.80 -17.45
N VAL A 208 10.23 11.89 -17.68
CA VAL A 208 9.30 12.01 -18.79
C VAL A 208 10.03 11.96 -20.13
N ASP A 209 11.11 12.71 -20.29
CA ASP A 209 11.91 12.76 -21.52
C ASP A 209 12.50 11.39 -21.86
N ARG A 210 12.96 10.65 -20.85
CA ARG A 210 13.45 9.27 -21.02
C ARG A 210 12.36 8.31 -21.48
N ILE A 211 11.11 8.43 -20.99
CA ILE A 211 9.98 7.63 -21.48
C ILE A 211 9.61 8.03 -22.91
N ALA A 212 9.51 9.33 -23.19
CA ALA A 212 9.18 9.83 -24.53
C ALA A 212 10.18 9.37 -25.59
N ALA A 213 11.48 9.34 -25.25
CA ALA A 213 12.54 8.88 -26.14
C ALA A 213 12.58 7.35 -26.32
N ALA A 214 12.01 6.57 -25.39
CA ALA A 214 12.12 5.11 -25.38
C ALA A 214 11.16 4.41 -26.36
N GLY A 215 10.15 5.11 -26.88
CA GLY A 215 9.15 4.54 -27.81
C GLY A 215 8.21 3.53 -27.16
N TYR A 216 8.02 3.61 -25.84
CA TYR A 216 7.07 2.79 -25.10
C TYR A 216 5.63 3.19 -25.42
N ASP A 217 4.70 2.26 -25.22
CA ASP A 217 3.27 2.55 -25.30
C ASP A 217 2.84 3.35 -24.06
N VAL A 218 2.30 4.55 -24.28
CA VAL A 218 1.87 5.44 -23.20
C VAL A 218 0.35 5.50 -23.20
N VAL A 219 -0.25 5.11 -22.07
CA VAL A 219 -1.70 5.17 -21.89
C VAL A 219 -2.05 6.33 -20.93
N GLY A 220 -2.74 7.32 -21.48
CA GLY A 220 -2.98 8.63 -20.88
C GLY A 220 -2.03 9.69 -21.44
N ASP A 221 -1.63 10.66 -20.62
CA ASP A 221 -0.82 11.81 -21.07
C ASP A 221 0.45 11.92 -20.24
N LEU A 222 1.62 12.09 -20.88
CA LEU A 222 2.89 12.26 -20.16
C LEU A 222 2.90 13.53 -19.28
N SER A 223 2.08 14.53 -19.61
CA SER A 223 1.90 15.72 -18.76
C SER A 223 1.25 15.39 -17.42
N ASP A 224 0.52 14.27 -17.29
CA ASP A 224 -0.01 13.76 -16.00
C ASP A 224 1.12 13.37 -15.02
N LEU A 225 2.35 13.16 -15.52
CA LEU A 225 3.53 12.79 -14.72
C LEU A 225 4.36 14.01 -14.30
N LEU A 226 4.04 15.19 -14.82
CA LEU A 226 4.66 16.44 -14.39
C LEU A 226 3.97 16.95 -13.11
N PRO A 227 4.71 17.57 -12.18
CA PRO A 227 4.12 18.13 -10.98
C PRO A 227 3.09 19.22 -11.28
N ALA A 228 2.00 19.21 -10.51
CA ALA A 228 0.95 20.22 -10.60
C ALA A 228 0.98 21.15 -9.38
N TRP A 229 1.50 22.35 -9.57
CA TRP A 229 1.72 23.27 -8.47
C TRP A 229 0.51 24.16 -8.15
N SER A 230 0.19 24.28 -6.86
CA SER A 230 -0.78 25.25 -6.37
C SER A 230 -0.28 26.69 -6.55
N GLN A 231 -1.19 27.61 -6.90
CA GLN A 231 -0.92 29.05 -6.87
C GLN A 231 -0.81 29.60 -5.44
N ARG A 232 -1.37 28.88 -4.45
CA ARG A 232 -1.19 29.24 -3.05
C ARG A 232 0.20 28.79 -2.57
N PRO A 233 0.92 29.63 -1.81
CA PRO A 233 2.18 29.24 -1.19
C PRO A 233 2.00 27.97 -0.36
N THR A 234 2.95 27.05 -0.49
CA THR A 234 2.99 25.82 0.29
C THR A 234 4.21 25.87 1.20
N PRO A 235 4.04 26.28 2.47
CA PRO A 235 5.15 26.39 3.40
C PRO A 235 5.72 25.02 3.75
N GLU A 236 6.90 25.03 4.36
CA GLU A 236 7.43 23.85 5.04
C GLU A 236 6.42 23.35 6.07
N LEU A 237 6.06 22.06 5.98
CA LEU A 237 5.14 21.46 6.93
C LEU A 237 5.83 21.32 8.29
N ALA A 238 5.27 22.01 9.27
CA ALA A 238 5.69 21.93 10.66
C ALA A 238 4.53 21.42 11.50
N ALA A 239 4.87 20.59 12.47
CA ALA A 239 3.93 20.07 13.43
C ALA A 239 3.31 21.19 14.28
N ASP A 240 2.00 21.37 14.18
CA ASP A 240 1.24 22.16 15.16
C ASP A 240 0.92 21.25 16.35
N ASP A 241 1.47 21.59 17.53
CA ASP A 241 1.26 20.77 18.74
C ASP A 241 -0.20 20.74 19.19
N GLY A 242 -1.00 21.76 18.88
CA GLY A 242 -2.45 21.78 19.13
C GLY A 242 -3.18 20.78 18.26
N LEU A 243 -2.95 20.81 16.95
CA LEU A 243 -3.57 19.86 16.01
C LEU A 243 -3.10 18.42 16.26
N LEU A 244 -1.84 18.23 16.66
CA LEU A 244 -1.34 16.92 17.07
C LEU A 244 -2.04 16.39 18.33
N LEU A 245 -2.30 17.27 19.31
CA LEU A 245 -3.02 16.90 20.51
C LEU A 245 -4.46 16.50 20.16
N GLU A 246 -5.13 17.24 19.28
CA GLU A 246 -6.47 16.91 18.80
C GLU A 246 -6.50 15.53 18.12
N ALA A 247 -5.60 15.27 17.17
CA ALA A 247 -5.46 13.98 16.50
C ALA A 247 -5.19 12.83 17.51
N ALA A 248 -4.37 13.10 18.53
CA ALA A 248 -4.08 12.12 19.57
C ALA A 248 -5.28 11.84 20.47
N LEU A 249 -6.04 12.87 20.86
CA LEU A 249 -7.25 12.72 21.68
C LEU A 249 -8.33 11.91 20.93
N GLU A 250 -8.56 12.22 19.66
CA GLU A 250 -9.50 11.49 18.81
C GLU A 250 -9.07 10.02 18.67
N ALA A 251 -7.80 9.77 18.34
CA ALA A 251 -7.27 8.42 18.22
C ALA A 251 -7.40 7.64 19.54
N MET A 252 -7.10 8.25 20.68
CA MET A 252 -7.25 7.61 21.99
C MET A 252 -8.71 7.30 22.32
N ALA A 253 -9.66 8.18 21.96
CA ALA A 253 -11.08 7.93 22.14
C ALA A 253 -11.53 6.70 21.33
N ASP A 254 -11.15 6.60 20.06
CA ASP A 254 -11.44 5.46 19.20
C ASP A 254 -10.81 4.16 19.72
N MET A 255 -9.57 4.22 20.21
CA MET A 255 -8.91 3.08 20.84
C MET A 255 -9.67 2.60 22.09
N LEU A 256 -10.24 3.51 22.89
CA LEU A 256 -11.03 3.14 24.07
C LEU A 256 -12.38 2.51 23.69
N VAL A 257 -13.05 3.02 22.64
CA VAL A 257 -14.27 2.42 22.09
C VAL A 257 -13.98 1.00 21.57
N GLN A 258 -12.92 0.85 20.76
CA GLN A 258 -12.52 -0.46 20.25
C GLN A 258 -12.15 -1.41 21.39
N ARG A 259 -11.44 -0.92 22.42
CA ARG A 259 -11.08 -1.74 23.58
C ARG A 259 -12.32 -2.25 24.32
N ASN A 260 -13.35 -1.43 24.47
CA ASN A 260 -14.61 -1.87 25.05
C ASN A 260 -15.30 -2.96 24.20
N ALA A 261 -15.32 -2.79 22.87
CA ALA A 261 -15.85 -3.79 21.94
C ALA A 261 -15.08 -5.12 22.01
N ASP A 262 -13.74 -5.07 22.02
CA ASP A 262 -12.88 -6.24 22.17
C ASP A 262 -13.16 -7.00 23.47
N LEU A 263 -13.32 -6.27 24.59
CA LEU A 263 -13.65 -6.87 25.87
C LEU A 263 -15.01 -7.54 25.87
N ALA A 264 -16.01 -6.98 25.17
CA ALA A 264 -17.32 -7.58 24.98
C ALA A 264 -17.24 -8.85 24.14
N LEU A 265 -16.50 -8.83 23.03
CA LEU A 265 -16.25 -9.98 22.17
C LEU A 265 -15.53 -11.10 22.93
N ILE A 266 -14.48 -10.79 23.67
CA ILE A 266 -13.74 -11.76 24.50
C ILE A 266 -14.67 -12.40 25.53
N ARG A 267 -15.56 -11.61 26.17
CA ARG A 267 -16.57 -12.15 27.10
C ARG A 267 -17.52 -13.13 26.41
N LYS A 268 -18.05 -12.77 25.24
CA LYS A 268 -18.93 -13.63 24.43
C LYS A 268 -18.23 -14.93 24.02
N LEU A 269 -17.03 -14.84 23.43
CA LEU A 269 -16.25 -16.01 23.00
C LEU A 269 -15.92 -16.94 24.18
N ARG A 270 -15.63 -16.40 25.37
CA ARG A 270 -15.43 -17.20 26.59
C ARG A 270 -16.71 -17.93 27.03
N GLN A 271 -17.88 -17.30 26.89
CA GLN A 271 -19.17 -17.93 27.19
C GLN A 271 -19.49 -19.05 26.18
N ASP A 272 -19.30 -18.80 24.89
CA ASP A 272 -19.52 -19.77 23.83
C ASP A 272 -18.60 -20.98 23.99
N LEU A 273 -17.31 -20.76 24.26
CA LEU A 273 -16.35 -21.84 24.54
C LEU A 273 -16.77 -22.68 25.75
N ARG A 274 -17.30 -22.04 26.82
CA ARG A 274 -17.83 -22.76 27.99
C ARG A 274 -19.06 -23.59 27.63
N ARG A 275 -19.98 -23.05 26.82
CA ARG A 275 -21.18 -23.75 26.35
C ARG A 275 -20.82 -24.96 25.49
N THR A 276 -19.94 -24.79 24.50
CA THR A 276 -19.46 -25.88 23.65
C THR A 276 -18.76 -26.97 24.46
N ARG A 277 -17.87 -26.60 25.40
CA ARG A 277 -17.23 -27.57 26.30
C ARG A 277 -18.23 -28.35 27.15
N ARG A 278 -19.31 -27.71 27.64
CA ARG A 278 -20.38 -28.41 28.38
C ARG A 278 -21.13 -29.42 27.49
N ILE A 279 -21.50 -29.02 26.27
CA ILE A 279 -22.19 -29.88 25.30
C ILE A 279 -21.31 -31.08 24.91
N THR A 280 -20.04 -30.86 24.58
CA THR A 280 -19.11 -31.95 24.24
C THR A 280 -18.92 -32.90 25.42
N ARG A 281 -18.80 -32.38 26.65
CA ARG A 281 -18.72 -33.22 27.85
C ARG A 281 -19.99 -34.04 28.04
N SER A 282 -21.18 -33.44 27.96
CA SER A 282 -22.45 -34.19 28.09
C SER A 282 -22.62 -35.25 27.01
N ALA A 283 -22.28 -34.95 25.75
CA ALA A 283 -22.33 -35.91 24.65
C ALA A 283 -21.36 -37.09 24.86
N SER A 284 -20.14 -36.81 25.34
CA SER A 284 -19.16 -37.85 25.67
C SER A 284 -19.64 -38.76 26.81
N THR A 285 -20.28 -38.20 27.84
CA THR A 285 -20.88 -38.95 28.95
C THR A 285 -22.05 -39.82 28.50
N VAL A 286 -22.93 -39.30 27.63
CA VAL A 286 -24.05 -40.06 27.06
C VAL A 286 -23.54 -41.21 26.20
N GLY A 287 -22.55 -40.97 25.32
CA GLY A 287 -21.93 -42.02 24.52
C GLY A 287 -21.24 -43.10 25.35
N ALA A 288 -20.61 -42.73 26.49
CA ALA A 288 -20.04 -43.69 27.42
C ALA A 288 -21.11 -44.56 28.11
N ARG A 289 -22.23 -43.96 28.54
CA ARG A 289 -23.36 -44.68 29.15
C ARG A 289 -24.04 -45.63 28.16
N ALA A 290 -24.24 -45.20 26.91
CA ALA A 290 -24.83 -46.04 25.85
C ALA A 290 -23.95 -47.27 25.55
N ARG A 291 -22.62 -47.10 25.46
CA ARG A 291 -21.68 -48.22 25.30
C ARG A 291 -21.70 -49.19 26.48
N ALA A 292 -21.81 -48.68 27.70
CA ALA A 292 -21.92 -49.51 28.90
C ALA A 292 -23.22 -50.31 28.94
N ALA A 293 -24.35 -49.72 28.54
CA ALA A 293 -25.64 -50.40 28.45
C ALA A 293 -25.64 -51.50 27.37
N LEU A 294 -25.09 -51.22 26.17
CA LEU A 294 -24.96 -52.21 25.10
C LEU A 294 -24.07 -53.41 25.49
N ARG A 295 -23.05 -53.21 26.32
CA ARG A 295 -22.23 -54.31 26.86
C ARG A 295 -23.00 -55.20 27.83
N ARG A 296 -23.93 -54.64 28.61
CA ARG A 296 -24.78 -55.41 29.54
C ARG A 296 -25.90 -56.19 28.86
N LEU A 297 -26.30 -55.80 27.65
CA LEU A 297 -27.31 -56.52 26.87
C LEU A 297 -26.73 -57.65 25.99
N ARG A 298 -25.40 -57.72 25.87
CA ARG A 298 -24.68 -58.70 25.05
C ARG A 298 -23.96 -59.80 25.87
N GLY A 299 -24.08 -59.75 27.19
CA GLY A 299 -23.63 -60.81 28.10
C GLY A 299 -24.82 -61.29 28.91
#